data_AF-A0A530E4W0-F1
#
_entry.id   AF-A0A530E4W0-F1
#
_cell.length_a   1.000
_cell.length_b   1.000
_cell.length_c   1.000
_cell.angle_alpha   90.00
_cell.angle_beta   90.00
_cell.angle_gamma   90.00
#
_symmetry.space_group_name_H-M   'P 1'
#
loop_
_entity.id
_entity.type
_entity.pdbx_description
1 polymer ?
#
loop_
_entity_poly.entity_id
_entity_poly.type
_entity_poly.pdbx_seq_one_letter_code
_entity_poly.pdbx_strand_id
1 'polypeptide(L)'
;MNAGGIAAIVQAQRWPGYRNILEKKADGAPVDIPDLAKLFPTMLEDISKLYAGFRGPVILVGHAPNTNLICALRPNYFSLPCPVSSRVEHGAFKAAFTAFARHHSQFQFVDPLDAICPAAECRMTNSAGHSLYVDDHHLSIFGAMLIVPKIIEMLRDDLTVPVDRPSAGRIIAKRLAYAPGPLRRERQNK
;
A
#
# COMPACT_ATOMS: atom_id res chain seq x y z
N MET A 1 9.63 1.58 -30.13
CA MET A 1 10.49 0.72 -29.31
C MET A 1 9.68 0.26 -28.12
N ASN A 2 9.29 -1.02 -28.10
CA ASN A 2 8.38 -1.57 -27.10
C ASN A 2 9.16 -1.80 -25.80
N ALA A 3 8.93 -0.95 -24.81
CA ALA A 3 9.30 -1.24 -23.43
C ALA A 3 8.42 -2.40 -22.93
N GLY A 4 8.89 -3.64 -23.13
CA GLY A 4 8.62 -4.80 -22.28
C GLY A 4 7.19 -5.13 -21.83
N GLY A 5 6.13 -4.74 -22.55
CA GLY A 5 4.77 -5.26 -22.31
C GLY A 5 4.19 -5.04 -20.89
N ILE A 6 4.64 -3.99 -20.17
CA ILE A 6 4.12 -3.67 -18.84
C ILE A 6 2.72 -3.05 -19.01
N ALA A 7 1.68 -3.78 -18.58
CA ALA A 7 0.30 -3.37 -18.72
C ALA A 7 -0.11 -2.25 -17.73
N ALA A 8 0.49 -2.23 -16.54
CA ALA A 8 0.18 -1.27 -15.49
C ALA A 8 1.29 -1.24 -14.43
N ILE A 9 1.30 -0.18 -13.62
CA ILE A 9 2.14 -0.06 -12.43
C ILE A 9 1.24 -0.08 -11.19
N VAL A 10 1.63 -0.84 -10.17
CA VAL A 10 0.97 -0.80 -8.86
C VAL A 10 1.98 -0.24 -7.87
N GLN A 11 1.67 0.91 -7.28
CA GLN A 11 2.54 1.64 -6.36
C GLN A 11 1.91 1.72 -4.97
N ALA A 12 2.66 1.29 -3.96
CA ALA A 12 2.28 1.44 -2.56
C ALA A 12 3.45 2.06 -1.79
N GLN A 13 3.24 3.22 -1.17
CA GLN A 13 4.24 3.85 -0.31
C GLN A 13 3.61 4.76 0.74
N ARG A 14 4.31 4.89 1.88
CA ARG A 14 3.88 5.69 3.03
C ARG A 14 5.08 6.40 3.66
N TRP A 15 5.35 7.65 3.28
CA TRP A 15 6.48 8.43 3.81
C TRP A 15 6.43 8.79 5.31
N PRO A 16 5.26 9.01 5.96
CA PRO A 16 5.22 9.41 7.38
C PRO A 16 6.06 8.54 8.33
N GLY A 17 6.08 7.22 8.11
CA GLY A 17 6.86 6.29 8.95
C GLY A 17 8.37 6.30 8.71
N TYR A 18 8.84 6.97 7.65
CA TYR A 18 10.24 6.96 7.22
C TYR A 18 10.88 8.35 7.18
N ARG A 19 10.21 9.40 7.68
CA ARG A 19 10.69 10.79 7.61
C ARG A 19 12.14 10.97 8.07
N ASN A 20 12.56 10.22 9.08
CA ASN A 20 13.91 10.30 9.65
C ASN A 20 15.00 9.65 8.77
N ILE A 21 14.64 8.96 7.69
CA ILE A 21 15.55 8.27 6.78
C ILE A 21 15.33 8.66 5.31
N LEU A 22 14.38 9.57 5.04
CA LEU A 22 14.13 10.07 3.69
C LEU A 22 15.11 11.19 3.39
N GLU A 23 15.79 11.08 2.25
CA GLU A 23 16.77 12.04 1.78
C GLU A 23 16.44 12.48 0.35
N LYS A 24 16.74 13.73 0.04
CA LYS A 24 16.65 14.27 -1.31
C LYS A 24 17.79 13.72 -2.15
N LYS A 25 17.46 13.20 -3.33
CA LYS A 25 18.47 12.63 -4.24
C LYS A 25 19.53 13.64 -4.70
N ALA A 26 19.21 14.93 -4.78
CA ALA A 26 20.09 15.95 -5.34
C ALA A 26 21.30 16.26 -4.44
N ASP A 27 21.09 16.28 -3.12
CA ASP A 27 22.07 16.76 -2.14
C ASP A 27 22.20 15.88 -0.89
N GLY A 28 21.40 14.81 -0.78
CA GLY A 28 21.36 13.94 0.39
C GLY A 28 20.71 14.58 1.62
N ALA A 29 20.12 15.78 1.48
CA ALA A 29 19.53 16.46 2.63
C ALA A 29 18.24 15.74 3.09
N PRO A 30 17.95 15.69 4.40
CA PRO A 30 16.72 15.08 4.90
C PRO A 30 15.45 15.70 4.29
N VAL A 31 14.43 14.88 4.10
CA VAL A 31 13.08 15.34 3.73
C VAL A 31 12.34 15.74 5.00
N ASP A 32 12.41 17.02 5.35
CA ASP A 32 11.67 17.58 6.49
C ASP A 32 10.37 18.26 6.04
N ILE A 33 9.26 17.53 6.16
CA ILE A 33 7.90 18.02 5.87
C ILE A 33 6.97 17.57 7.00
N PRO A 34 6.86 18.35 8.10
CA PRO A 34 6.10 17.96 9.28
C PRO A 34 4.59 17.89 9.00
N ASP A 35 4.10 18.80 8.16
CA ASP A 35 2.69 18.95 7.80
C ASP A 35 2.22 17.85 6.83
N LEU A 36 1.29 17.01 7.28
CA LEU A 36 0.70 15.94 6.47
C LEU A 36 -0.01 16.48 5.21
N ALA A 37 -0.62 17.67 5.29
CA ALA A 37 -1.30 18.28 4.16
C ALA A 37 -0.32 18.68 3.04
N LYS A 38 0.97 18.83 3.34
CA LYS A 38 2.04 19.09 2.35
C LYS A 38 2.81 17.82 2.01
N LEU A 39 3.05 16.95 2.97
CA LEU A 39 3.83 15.74 2.78
C LEU A 39 3.23 14.84 1.70
N PHE A 40 1.92 14.55 1.77
CA PHE A 40 1.31 13.63 0.80
C PHE A 40 1.29 14.20 -0.63
N PRO A 41 0.92 15.47 -0.86
CA PRO A 41 1.08 16.08 -2.18
C PRO A 41 2.52 16.05 -2.70
N THR A 42 3.52 16.38 -1.88
CA THR A 42 4.93 16.31 -2.30
C THR A 42 5.34 14.89 -2.68
N MET A 43 4.96 13.91 -1.87
CA MET A 43 5.19 12.51 -2.15
C MET A 43 4.54 12.07 -3.47
N LEU A 44 3.29 12.46 -3.72
CA LEU A 44 2.55 12.12 -4.93
C LEU A 44 3.12 12.80 -6.17
N GLU A 45 3.60 14.04 -6.04
CA GLU A 45 4.32 14.73 -7.10
C GLU A 45 5.63 14.01 -7.47
N ASP A 46 6.34 13.48 -6.48
CA ASP A 46 7.57 12.71 -6.72
C ASP A 46 7.28 11.39 -7.45
N ILE A 47 6.19 10.70 -7.08
CA ILE A 47 5.69 9.53 -7.81
C ILE A 47 5.28 9.89 -9.25
N SER A 48 4.63 11.04 -9.45
CA SER A 48 4.21 11.47 -10.78
C SER A 48 5.39 11.69 -11.71
N LYS A 49 6.46 12.31 -11.20
CA LYS A 49 7.74 12.49 -11.91
C LYS A 49 8.40 11.17 -12.23
N LEU A 50 8.39 10.22 -11.29
CA LEU A 50 8.96 8.88 -11.50
C LEU A 50 8.30 8.16 -12.69
N TYR A 51 7.00 8.35 -12.90
CA TYR A 51 6.22 7.66 -13.93
C TYR A 51 5.83 8.52 -15.13
N ALA A 52 6.38 9.73 -15.28
CA ALA A 52 6.00 10.66 -16.35
C ALA A 52 6.16 10.11 -17.78
N GLY A 53 7.06 9.13 -17.99
CA GLY A 53 7.26 8.45 -19.27
C GLY A 53 6.40 7.22 -19.51
N PHE A 54 5.68 6.74 -18.49
CA PHE A 54 4.84 5.55 -18.60
C PHE A 54 3.49 5.93 -19.23
N ARG A 55 2.94 5.09 -20.10
CA ARG A 55 1.68 5.36 -20.82
C ARG A 55 0.50 4.52 -20.34
N GLY A 56 0.73 3.54 -19.48
CA GLY A 56 -0.33 2.73 -18.89
C GLY A 56 -0.86 3.32 -17.58
N PRO A 57 -1.88 2.68 -16.98
CA PRO A 57 -2.44 3.08 -15.70
C PRO A 57 -1.47 2.84 -14.54
N VAL A 58 -1.47 3.78 -13.59
CA VAL A 58 -0.74 3.68 -12.33
C VAL A 58 -1.74 3.57 -11.18
N ILE A 59 -1.81 2.40 -10.56
CA ILE A 59 -2.69 2.15 -9.44
C ILE A 59 -1.94 2.44 -8.15
N LEU A 60 -2.35 3.51 -7.47
CA LEU A 60 -1.88 3.85 -6.13
C LEU A 60 -2.67 3.02 -5.11
N VAL A 61 -1.96 2.29 -4.27
CA VAL A 61 -2.55 1.53 -3.15
C VAL A 61 -2.28 2.29 -1.86
N GLY A 62 -3.34 2.57 -1.13
CA GLY A 62 -3.25 3.23 0.17
C GLY A 62 -2.59 2.37 1.24
N HIS A 63 -2.36 2.97 2.41
CA HIS A 63 -1.85 2.21 3.54
C HIS A 63 -2.97 1.43 4.25
N ALA A 64 -2.62 0.31 4.87
CA ALA A 64 -3.55 -0.44 5.69
C ALA A 64 -4.00 0.40 6.90
N PRO A 65 -5.26 0.30 7.33
CA PRO A 65 -5.68 0.96 8.55
C PRO A 65 -4.92 0.34 9.74
N ASN A 66 -4.44 1.20 10.64
CA ASN A 66 -3.73 0.72 11.83
C ASN A 66 -4.66 -0.13 12.69
N THR A 67 -4.13 -1.20 13.24
CA THR A 67 -4.86 -2.10 14.14
C THR A 67 -4.13 -2.25 15.46
N ASN A 68 -4.73 -2.98 16.40
CA ASN A 68 -4.08 -3.38 17.64
C ASN A 68 -4.20 -4.90 17.74
N LEU A 69 -3.21 -5.62 17.23
CA LEU A 69 -3.28 -7.09 17.16
C LEU A 69 -3.31 -7.74 18.54
N ILE A 70 -2.62 -7.14 19.52
CA ILE A 70 -2.58 -7.70 20.88
C ILE A 70 -3.97 -7.73 21.52
N CYS A 71 -4.86 -6.83 21.12
CA CYS A 71 -6.25 -6.81 21.56
C CYS A 71 -7.08 -8.00 21.08
N ALA A 72 -6.84 -8.49 19.88
CA ALA A 72 -7.53 -9.66 19.33
C ALA A 72 -6.86 -10.99 19.70
N LEU A 73 -5.55 -10.97 19.96
CA LEU A 73 -4.76 -12.18 20.21
C LEU A 73 -4.61 -12.52 21.70
N ARG A 74 -4.82 -11.57 22.61
CA ARG A 74 -4.69 -11.84 24.05
C ARG A 74 -5.81 -12.75 24.55
N PRO A 75 -5.52 -13.66 25.50
CA PRO A 75 -6.55 -14.44 26.18
C PRO A 75 -7.58 -13.53 26.87
N ASN A 76 -8.86 -13.92 26.78
CA ASN A 76 -10.00 -13.14 27.27
C ASN A 76 -10.26 -13.26 28.77
N TYR A 77 -9.34 -13.86 29.54
CA TYR A 77 -9.47 -14.00 30.99
C TYR A 77 -9.42 -12.66 31.74
N PHE A 78 -8.90 -11.61 31.11
CA PHE A 78 -8.95 -10.23 31.62
C PHE A 78 -9.58 -9.29 30.58
N SER A 79 -10.67 -8.65 30.97
CA SER A 79 -11.31 -7.63 30.14
C SER A 79 -10.56 -6.31 30.28
N LEU A 80 -9.72 -6.02 29.31
CA LEU A 80 -8.98 -4.75 29.22
C LEU A 80 -9.58 -3.92 28.07
N PRO A 81 -9.64 -2.59 28.15
CA PRO A 81 -10.06 -1.79 27.01
C PRO A 81 -9.06 -1.94 25.87
N CYS A 82 -9.56 -1.88 24.64
CA CYS A 82 -8.73 -1.86 23.45
C CYS A 82 -8.60 -0.43 22.93
N PRO A 83 -7.37 0.09 22.79
CA PRO A 83 -7.20 1.43 22.25
C PRO A 83 -7.69 1.45 20.81
N VAL A 84 -8.48 2.47 20.49
CA VAL A 84 -8.93 2.71 19.12
C VAL A 84 -7.77 3.35 18.36
N SER A 85 -7.34 2.71 17.27
CA SER A 85 -6.31 3.27 16.41
C SER A 85 -6.79 4.58 15.77
N SER A 86 -5.96 5.63 15.85
CA SER A 86 -6.25 6.91 15.21
C SER A 86 -6.40 6.76 13.70
N ARG A 87 -7.42 7.42 13.13
CA ARG A 87 -7.66 7.50 11.68
C ARG A 87 -7.22 8.82 11.05
N VAL A 88 -6.59 9.72 11.82
CA VAL A 88 -6.25 11.08 11.35
C VAL A 88 -5.32 11.02 10.13
N GLU A 89 -4.23 10.25 10.22
CA GLU A 89 -3.30 10.11 9.10
C GLU A 89 -4.00 9.48 7.89
N HIS A 90 -4.83 8.45 8.12
CA HIS A 90 -5.54 7.77 7.05
C HIS A 90 -6.53 8.70 6.33
N GLY A 91 -7.27 9.53 7.07
CA GLY A 91 -8.15 10.53 6.48
C GLY A 91 -7.40 11.52 5.59
N ALA A 92 -6.25 12.04 6.07
CA ALA A 92 -5.39 12.93 5.30
C ALA A 92 -4.81 12.23 4.05
N PHE A 93 -4.39 10.98 4.19
CA PHE A 93 -3.87 10.16 3.10
C PHE A 93 -4.95 9.95 2.02
N LYS A 94 -6.14 9.45 2.41
CA LYS A 94 -7.27 9.21 1.50
C LYS A 94 -7.65 10.47 0.74
N ALA A 95 -7.74 11.60 1.44
CA ALA A 95 -8.08 12.89 0.84
C ALA A 95 -7.05 13.31 -0.23
N ALA A 96 -5.76 13.27 0.10
CA ALA A 96 -4.68 13.65 -0.81
C ALA A 96 -4.62 12.74 -2.05
N PHE A 97 -4.69 11.42 -1.86
CA PHE A 97 -4.62 10.46 -2.96
C PHE A 97 -5.85 10.51 -3.86
N THR A 98 -7.04 10.66 -3.29
CA THR A 98 -8.28 10.82 -4.06
C THR A 98 -8.24 12.10 -4.89
N ALA A 99 -7.80 13.22 -4.30
CA ALA A 99 -7.66 14.48 -5.02
C ALA A 99 -6.64 14.35 -6.16
N PHE A 100 -5.49 13.73 -5.91
CA PHE A 100 -4.46 13.52 -6.91
C PHE A 100 -4.95 12.65 -8.08
N ALA A 101 -5.57 11.50 -7.81
CA ALA A 101 -6.13 10.62 -8.85
C ALA A 101 -7.21 11.31 -9.69
N ARG A 102 -7.99 12.23 -9.11
CA ARG A 102 -8.98 13.04 -9.86
C ARG A 102 -8.32 14.06 -10.81
N HIS A 103 -7.16 14.59 -10.45
CA HIS A 103 -6.44 15.58 -11.26
C HIS A 103 -5.48 14.94 -12.29
N HIS A 104 -5.12 13.67 -12.10
CA HIS A 104 -4.20 12.96 -12.97
C HIS A 104 -4.85 11.68 -13.50
N SER A 105 -5.41 11.72 -14.72
CA SER A 105 -6.17 10.61 -15.32
C SER A 105 -5.41 9.29 -15.47
N GLN A 106 -4.08 9.33 -15.46
CA GLN A 106 -3.23 8.14 -15.44
C GLN A 106 -3.29 7.38 -14.10
N PHE A 107 -3.65 8.06 -13.01
CA PHE A 107 -3.56 7.53 -11.66
C PHE A 107 -4.93 7.13 -11.13
N GLN A 108 -4.99 5.93 -10.58
CA GLN A 108 -6.17 5.40 -9.89
C GLN A 108 -5.79 5.14 -8.43
N PHE A 109 -6.78 5.10 -7.54
CA PHE A 109 -6.54 4.93 -6.11
C PHE A 109 -7.40 3.81 -5.51
N VAL A 110 -6.74 2.80 -4.95
CA VAL A 110 -7.35 1.75 -4.12
C VAL A 110 -7.12 2.09 -2.65
N ASP A 111 -8.20 2.30 -1.91
CA ASP A 111 -8.16 2.46 -0.47
C ASP A 111 -8.38 1.10 0.26
N PRO A 112 -7.38 0.59 1.01
CA PRO A 112 -7.56 -0.63 1.80
C PRO A 112 -8.69 -0.57 2.82
N LEU A 113 -9.09 0.62 3.32
CA LEU A 113 -10.22 0.75 4.23
C LEU A 113 -11.50 0.16 3.64
N ASP A 114 -11.72 0.35 2.34
CA ASP A 114 -12.96 -0.06 1.68
C ASP A 114 -13.13 -1.60 1.65
N ALA A 115 -12.03 -2.34 1.83
CA ALA A 115 -12.05 -3.80 1.91
C ALA A 115 -11.95 -4.32 3.35
N ILE A 116 -11.19 -3.64 4.20
CA ILE A 116 -10.85 -4.12 5.55
C ILE A 116 -11.86 -3.66 6.60
N CYS A 117 -12.50 -2.51 6.39
CA CYS A 117 -13.39 -1.88 7.36
C CYS A 117 -14.83 -1.72 6.84
N PRO A 118 -15.53 -2.82 6.49
CA PRO A 118 -16.91 -2.74 6.07
C PRO A 118 -17.78 -2.19 7.21
N ALA A 119 -18.71 -1.29 6.87
CA ALA A 119 -19.62 -0.66 7.84
C ALA A 119 -18.89 0.07 9.01
N ALA A 120 -17.72 0.66 8.73
CA ALA A 120 -16.89 1.43 9.65
C ALA A 120 -16.12 0.64 10.72
N GLU A 121 -16.33 -0.68 10.86
CA GLU A 121 -15.55 -1.55 11.75
C GLU A 121 -14.45 -2.30 11.00
N CYS A 122 -13.21 -2.10 11.44
CA CYS A 122 -12.04 -2.75 10.84
C CYS A 122 -11.88 -4.18 11.34
N ARG A 123 -11.85 -5.12 10.41
CA ARG A 123 -11.63 -6.54 10.72
C ARG A 123 -10.15 -6.78 11.04
N MET A 124 -9.89 -7.62 12.03
CA MET A 124 -8.55 -8.10 12.35
C MET A 124 -8.30 -9.52 11.82
N THR A 125 -9.37 -10.29 11.64
CA THR A 125 -9.34 -11.65 11.10
C THR A 125 -10.35 -11.80 9.96
N ASN A 126 -10.12 -12.79 9.09
CA ASN A 126 -11.14 -13.24 8.14
C ASN A 126 -12.13 -14.21 8.82
N SER A 127 -13.13 -14.70 8.07
CA SER A 127 -14.13 -15.66 8.57
C SER A 127 -13.56 -17.01 8.99
N ALA A 128 -12.37 -17.38 8.51
CA ALA A 128 -11.65 -18.60 8.91
C ALA A 128 -10.74 -18.37 10.14
N GLY A 129 -10.76 -17.18 10.75
CA GLY A 129 -9.94 -16.84 11.91
C GLY A 129 -8.49 -16.49 11.59
N HIS A 130 -8.10 -16.39 10.32
CA HIS A 130 -6.74 -15.98 9.96
C HIS A 130 -6.55 -14.48 10.17
N SER A 131 -5.44 -14.08 10.78
CA SER A 131 -5.07 -12.67 10.94
C SER A 131 -4.92 -11.98 9.58
N LEU A 132 -5.58 -10.83 9.41
CA LEU A 132 -5.43 -9.96 8.25
C LEU A 132 -4.13 -9.15 8.28
N TYR A 133 -3.42 -9.16 9.40
CA TYR A 133 -2.22 -8.37 9.65
C TYR A 133 -1.06 -9.24 10.13
N VAL A 134 0.16 -8.83 9.80
CA VAL A 134 1.41 -9.39 10.36
C VAL A 134 1.80 -8.65 11.64
N ASP A 135 1.62 -7.33 11.64
CA ASP A 135 1.82 -6.43 12.77
C ASP A 135 0.75 -5.32 12.75
N ASP A 136 0.86 -4.31 13.61
CA ASP A 136 -0.17 -3.26 13.72
C ASP A 136 -0.35 -2.36 12.48
N HIS A 137 0.50 -2.51 11.45
CA HIS A 137 0.54 -1.65 10.26
C HIS A 137 0.57 -2.41 8.91
N HIS A 138 1.03 -3.66 8.88
CA HIS A 138 1.24 -4.43 7.66
C HIS A 138 0.22 -5.55 7.49
N LEU A 139 -0.33 -5.67 6.28
CA LEU A 139 -1.25 -6.76 5.94
C LEU A 139 -0.50 -8.09 5.83
N SER A 140 -1.14 -9.14 6.31
CA SER A 140 -0.77 -10.52 6.00
C SER A 140 -1.18 -10.87 4.57
N ILE A 141 -0.82 -12.08 4.11
CA ILE A 141 -1.34 -12.60 2.85
C ILE A 141 -2.88 -12.62 2.83
N PHE A 142 -3.53 -12.90 3.96
CA PHE A 142 -4.98 -12.93 4.07
C PHE A 142 -5.59 -11.53 3.98
N GLY A 143 -4.93 -10.51 4.56
CA GLY A 143 -5.32 -9.12 4.38
C GLY A 143 -5.13 -8.65 2.94
N ALA A 144 -3.99 -8.95 2.33
CA ALA A 144 -3.69 -8.60 0.95
C ALA A 144 -4.69 -9.23 -0.04
N MET A 145 -5.15 -10.46 0.23
CA MET A 145 -6.19 -11.14 -0.58
C MET A 145 -7.53 -10.39 -0.62
N LEU A 146 -7.80 -9.50 0.34
CA LEU A 146 -8.99 -8.63 0.30
C LEU A 146 -8.79 -7.41 -0.60
N ILE A 147 -7.54 -6.97 -0.82
CA ILE A 147 -7.22 -5.78 -1.61
C ILE A 147 -6.98 -6.13 -3.08
N VAL A 148 -6.32 -7.26 -3.35
CA VAL A 148 -5.95 -7.69 -4.71
C VAL A 148 -7.15 -7.71 -5.69
N PRO A 149 -8.36 -8.17 -5.33
CA PRO A 149 -9.50 -8.11 -6.23
C PRO A 149 -9.83 -6.70 -6.73
N LYS A 150 -9.75 -5.69 -5.85
CA LYS A 150 -9.99 -4.28 -6.22
C LYS A 150 -8.93 -3.75 -7.20
N ILE A 151 -7.67 -4.18 -7.03
CA ILE A 151 -6.60 -3.85 -7.98
C ILE A 151 -6.89 -4.50 -9.35
N ILE A 152 -7.32 -5.77 -9.35
CA ILE A 152 -7.65 -6.50 -10.58
C ILE A 152 -8.85 -5.86 -11.31
N GLU A 153 -9.87 -5.41 -10.58
CA GLU A 153 -11.03 -4.72 -11.15
C GLU A 153 -10.58 -3.47 -11.94
N MET A 154 -9.75 -2.62 -11.33
CA MET A 154 -9.18 -1.44 -12.00
C MET A 154 -8.38 -1.79 -13.25
N LEU A 155 -7.61 -2.87 -13.21
CA LEU A 155 -6.85 -3.33 -14.37
C LEU A 155 -7.77 -3.83 -15.50
N ARG A 156 -8.91 -4.44 -15.19
CA ARG A 156 -9.83 -4.97 -16.21
C ARG A 156 -10.55 -3.87 -16.96
N ASP A 157 -10.99 -2.82 -16.27
CA ASP A 157 -11.73 -1.72 -16.89
C ASP A 157 -10.88 -1.03 -17.98
N ASP A 158 -9.56 -0.90 -17.75
CA ASP A 158 -8.64 -0.27 -18.72
C ASP A 158 -8.10 -1.24 -19.80
N LEU A 159 -8.11 -2.56 -19.56
CA LEU A 159 -7.67 -3.56 -20.55
C LEU A 159 -8.74 -3.90 -21.60
N THR A 160 -9.96 -3.34 -21.48
CA THR A 160 -11.02 -3.49 -22.49
C THR A 160 -10.96 -2.47 -23.62
N VAL A 161 -9.99 -1.55 -23.61
CA VAL A 161 -9.67 -0.74 -24.79
C VAL A 161 -9.23 -1.70 -25.92
N PRO A 162 -9.86 -1.68 -27.11
CA PRO A 162 -9.54 -2.62 -28.18
C PRO A 162 -8.10 -2.43 -28.62
N VAL A 163 -7.22 -3.32 -28.17
CA VAL A 163 -5.95 -3.56 -28.84
C VAL A 163 -6.29 -4.44 -30.04
N ASP A 164 -5.98 -3.94 -31.23
CA ASP A 164 -6.20 -4.61 -32.51
C ASP A 164 -5.26 -5.84 -32.63
N ARG A 165 -5.60 -6.94 -31.92
CA ARG A 165 -5.10 -8.34 -31.95
C ARG A 165 -3.56 -8.61 -31.88
N PRO A 166 -3.13 -9.89 -31.75
CA PRO A 166 -3.33 -10.78 -30.62
C PRO A 166 -1.99 -11.30 -30.06
N SER A 167 -1.88 -11.49 -28.74
CA SER A 167 -1.16 -12.65 -28.17
C SER A 167 -1.49 -12.78 -26.69
N ALA A 168 -1.64 -14.02 -26.26
CA ALA A 168 -2.05 -14.43 -24.93
C ALA A 168 -1.09 -13.90 -23.85
N GLY A 169 -1.45 -12.79 -23.21
CA GLY A 169 -0.77 -12.27 -22.02
C GLY A 169 -1.22 -13.01 -20.78
N ARG A 170 -0.42 -13.98 -20.33
CA ARG A 170 -0.55 -14.63 -19.02
C ARG A 170 -0.38 -13.57 -17.92
N ILE A 171 -1.37 -13.40 -17.04
CA ILE A 171 -1.18 -12.64 -15.80
C ILE A 171 -0.22 -13.45 -14.91
N ILE A 172 1.04 -13.03 -14.84
CA ILE A 172 2.02 -13.61 -13.91
C ILE A 172 2.02 -12.72 -12.66
N ALA A 173 1.19 -13.06 -11.68
CA ALA A 173 1.42 -12.63 -10.30
C ALA A 173 2.64 -13.40 -9.78
N LYS A 174 3.84 -12.82 -9.91
CA LYS A 174 5.07 -13.46 -9.42
C LYS A 174 5.05 -13.39 -7.90
N ARG A 175 4.78 -14.54 -7.26
CA ARG A 175 4.98 -14.74 -5.82
C ARG A 175 6.45 -14.46 -5.52
N LEU A 176 6.76 -13.32 -4.92
CA LEU A 176 8.06 -13.11 -4.28
C LEU A 176 8.10 -14.04 -3.08
N ALA A 177 8.68 -15.24 -3.28
CA ALA A 177 9.03 -16.10 -2.18
C ALA A 177 10.04 -15.34 -1.32
N TYR A 178 9.65 -15.04 -0.08
CA TYR A 178 10.55 -14.50 0.92
C TYR A 178 11.62 -15.55 1.20
N ALA A 179 12.83 -15.35 0.68
CA ALA A 179 14.00 -16.09 1.12
C ALA A 179 14.47 -15.45 2.43
N PRO A 180 14.40 -16.15 3.58
CA PRO A 180 15.00 -15.61 4.80
C PRO A 180 16.49 -15.44 4.57
N GLY A 181 16.98 -14.20 4.72
CA GLY A 181 18.41 -13.90 4.65
C GLY A 181 19.18 -14.61 5.77
N PRO A 182 20.49 -14.85 5.60
CA PRO A 182 21.29 -15.55 6.60
C PRO A 182 21.35 -14.76 7.91
N LEU A 183 21.11 -15.46 9.02
CA LEU A 183 21.25 -14.96 10.38
C LEU A 183 22.66 -14.37 10.56
N ARG A 184 22.71 -13.08 10.90
CA ARG A 184 23.95 -12.37 11.20
C ARG A 184 24.54 -12.95 12.49
N ARG A 185 25.71 -13.58 12.42
CA ARG A 185 26.44 -14.06 13.60
C ARG A 185 26.72 -12.88 14.55
N GLU A 186 26.27 -13.01 15.78
CA GLU A 186 26.64 -12.12 16.89
C GLU A 186 28.17 -12.13 17.05
N ARG A 187 28.78 -10.94 17.05
CA ARG A 187 30.15 -10.79 17.53
C ARG A 187 30.12 -10.89 19.04
N GLN A 188 30.64 -12.00 19.58
CA GLN A 188 31.05 -12.07 20.98
C GLN A 188 32.24 -11.11 21.17
N ASN A 189 32.04 -10.07 21.95
CA ASN A 189 33.15 -9.27 22.48
C ASN A 189 33.76 -10.04 23.66
N LYS A 190 35.06 -10.32 23.55
CA LYS A 190 35.95 -10.56 24.70
C LYS A 190 36.41 -9.23 25.26
#